data_AF-A0A967IAF4-F1
#
_entry.id   AF-A0A967IAF4-F1
#
_cell.length_a   1.000
_cell.length_b   1.000
_cell.length_c   1.000
_cell.angle_alpha   90.00
_cell.angle_beta   90.00
_cell.angle_gamma   90.00
#
_symmetry.space_group_name_H-M   'P 1'
#
loop_
_entity.id
_entity.type
_entity.pdbx_description
1 polymer ?
#
loop_
_entity_poly.entity_id
_entity_poly.type
_entity_poly.pdbx_seq_one_letter_code
_entity_poly.pdbx_strand_id
1 'polypeptide(L)' 'MQGVPDIVVFPETNKEVGFIVALANQEGVPIIPRGSGTGLSGGSIAPQGGIVICLTRMNRILEIDEENLTVTAQAGVVT' A
#
# COMPACT_ATOMS: atom_id res chain seq x y z
N MET A 1 5.73 -4.11 -19.55
CA MET A 1 6.74 -3.81 -18.52
C MET A 1 6.65 -4.93 -17.47
N GLN A 2 7.76 -5.51 -17.05
CA GLN A 2 7.82 -6.56 -16.02
C GLN A 2 8.83 -6.12 -14.95
N GLY A 3 8.64 -6.57 -13.71
CA GLY A 3 9.50 -6.27 -12.59
C GLY A 3 9.21 -7.22 -11.43
N VAL A 4 10.26 -7.74 -10.80
CA VAL A 4 10.18 -8.68 -9.68
C VAL A 4 10.62 -7.95 -8.43
N PRO A 5 9.78 -7.83 -7.38
CA PRO A 5 10.19 -7.22 -6.13
C PRO A 5 11.13 -8.15 -5.34
N ASP A 6 11.99 -7.57 -4.49
CA ASP A 6 12.81 -8.36 -3.57
C ASP A 6 11.98 -8.92 -2.42
N ILE A 7 10.97 -8.15 -1.99
CA ILE A 7 10.03 -8.56 -0.95
C ILE A 7 8.66 -7.93 -1.14
N VAL A 8 7.62 -8.66 -0.74
CA VAL A 8 6.25 -8.15 -0.65
C VAL A 8 5.79 -8.23 0.80
N VAL A 9 5.29 -7.11 1.32
CA VAL A 9 4.79 -7.01 2.70
C VAL A 9 3.31 -6.63 2.70
N PHE A 10 2.59 -7.07 3.74
CA PHE A 10 1.14 -6.88 3.89
C PHE A 10 0.83 -6.28 5.26
N PRO A 11 1.09 -4.98 5.48
CA PRO A 11 0.78 -4.33 6.74
C PRO A 11 -0.74 -4.29 6.99
N GLU A 12 -1.11 -4.24 8.26
CA GLU A 12 -2.49 -4.14 8.74
C GLU A 12 -2.74 -2.82 9.48
N THR A 13 -1.68 -2.08 9.81
CA THR A 13 -1.74 -0.82 10.57
C THR A 13 -0.89 0.30 9.98
N ASN A 14 -1.26 1.55 10.25
CA ASN A 14 -0.47 2.73 9.88
C ASN A 14 0.94 2.72 10.49
N LYS A 15 1.10 2.13 11.69
CA LYS A 15 2.39 2.02 12.38
C LYS A 15 3.35 1.11 11.62
N GLU A 16 2.86 -0.03 11.13
CA GLU A 16 3.66 -0.95 10.32
C GLU A 16 4.09 -0.30 9.00
N VAL A 17 3.17 0.39 8.31
CA VAL A 17 3.51 1.16 7.10
C VAL A 17 4.60 2.19 7.39
N GLY A 18 4.45 2.97 8.47
CA GLY A 18 5.43 3.97 8.87
C GLY A 18 6.80 3.37 9.18
N PHE A 19 6.85 2.23 9.88
CA PHE A 19 8.08 1.50 10.15
C PHE A 19 8.77 1.02 8.85
N ILE A 20 8.00 0.41 7.93
CA ILE A 20 8.52 -0.08 6.65
C ILE A 20 9.09 1.06 5.81
N VAL A 21 8.37 2.19 5.71
CA VAL A 21 8.81 3.36 4.95
C VAL A 21 10.07 3.97 5.56
N ALA A 22 10.13 4.10 6.88
CA ALA A 22 11.31 4.63 7.57
C ALA A 22 12.54 3.74 7.35
N LEU A 23 12.39 2.42 7.47
CA LEU A 23 13.44 1.44 7.23
C LEU A 23 13.91 1.47 5.78
N ALA A 24 12.99 1.45 4.82
CA ALA A 24 13.32 1.51 3.40
C ALA A 24 14.12 2.78 3.05
N ASN A 25 13.71 3.92 3.62
CA ASN A 25 14.43 5.18 3.44
C ASN A 25 15.83 5.16 4.07
N GLN A 26 15.98 4.58 5.26
CA GLN A 26 17.28 4.42 5.91
C GLN A 26 18.25 3.57 5.06
N GLU A 27 17.74 2.50 4.44
CA GLU A 27 18.53 1.55 3.66
C GLU A 27 18.65 1.94 2.16
N GLY A 28 18.00 3.02 1.73
CA GLY A 28 17.98 3.44 0.32
C GLY A 28 17.24 2.47 -0.60
N VAL A 29 16.31 1.67 -0.06
CA VAL A 29 15.56 0.65 -0.81
C VAL A 29 14.29 1.27 -1.40
N PRO A 30 14.01 1.10 -2.71
CA PRO A 30 12.79 1.58 -3.34
C PRO A 30 11.53 0.96 -2.71
N ILE A 31 10.46 1.77 -2.61
CA ILE A 31 9.13 1.30 -2.20
C ILE A 31 8.13 1.42 -3.35
N ILE A 32 7.26 0.41 -3.47
CA ILE A 32 6.20 0.36 -4.47
C ILE A 32 4.87 0.15 -3.75
N PRO A 33 4.01 1.17 -3.61
CA PRO A 33 2.69 0.98 -3.05
C PRO A 33 1.80 0.18 -4.01
N ARG A 34 1.01 -0.75 -3.46
CA ARG A 34 0.13 -1.61 -4.26
C ARG A 34 -1.22 -1.87 -3.57
N GLY A 35 -2.31 -1.59 -4.29
CA GLY A 35 -3.66 -2.07 -3.97
C GLY A 35 -3.94 -3.42 -4.63
N SER A 36 -5.06 -3.54 -5.36
CA SER A 36 -5.40 -4.75 -6.14
C SER A 36 -4.49 -4.99 -7.36
N GLY A 37 -3.76 -3.97 -7.80
CA GLY A 37 -2.87 -4.05 -8.97
C GLY A 37 -3.58 -3.92 -10.32
N THR A 38 -4.79 -3.34 -10.35
CA THR A 38 -5.59 -3.14 -11.57
C THR A 38 -5.21 -1.90 -12.39
N GLY A 39 -4.25 -1.09 -11.91
CA GLY A 39 -3.80 0.13 -12.60
C GLY A 39 -3.06 -0.19 -13.92
N LEU A 40 -3.48 0.45 -15.02
CA LEU A 40 -2.95 0.18 -16.37
C LEU A 40 -1.68 0.99 -16.71
N SER A 41 -1.29 1.93 -15.86
CA SER A 41 -0.12 2.80 -16.09
C SER A 41 1.20 2.22 -15.54
N GLY A 42 1.16 1.02 -14.95
CA GLY A 42 2.37 0.36 -14.42
C GLY A 42 2.86 0.84 -13.06
N GLY A 43 2.12 1.70 -12.35
CA GLY A 43 2.55 2.25 -11.06
C GLY A 43 2.72 1.24 -9.91
N SER A 44 2.23 0.01 -10.07
CA SER A 44 2.41 -1.08 -9.09
C SER A 44 3.44 -2.13 -9.53
N ILE A 45 4.27 -1.82 -10.51
CA ILE A 45 5.38 -2.65 -10.98
C ILE A 45 6.65 -2.26 -10.22
N ALA A 46 7.49 -3.24 -9.89
CA ALA A 46 8.79 -3.06 -9.24
C ALA A 46 9.93 -3.31 -10.25
N PRO A 47 10.24 -2.38 -11.18
CA PRO A 47 11.22 -2.61 -12.25
C PRO A 47 12.67 -2.69 -11.73
N GLN A 48 12.93 -2.19 -10.53
CA GLN A 48 14.26 -2.08 -9.92
C GLN A 48 14.36 -2.89 -8.62
N GLY A 49 13.50 -3.90 -8.44
CA GLY A 49 13.36 -4.60 -7.16
C GLY A 49 12.70 -3.71 -6.09
N GLY A 50 13.10 -3.90 -4.84
CA GLY A 50 12.61 -3.15 -3.69
C GLY A 50 11.43 -3.81 -2.99
N ILE A 51 10.76 -3.01 -2.17
CA ILE A 51 9.68 -3.45 -1.26
C ILE A 51 8.33 -3.08 -1.88
N VAL A 52 7.54 -4.08 -2.22
CA VAL A 52 6.12 -3.85 -2.53
C VAL A 52 5.33 -3.83 -1.22
N ILE A 53 4.70 -2.69 -0.94
CA ILE A 53 3.81 -2.52 0.21
C ILE A 53 2.37 -2.75 -0.26
N CYS A 54 1.86 -3.95 -0.01
CA CYS A 54 0.52 -4.36 -0.40
C CYS A 54 -0.51 -3.99 0.67
N LEU A 55 -1.35 -3.00 0.37
CA LEU A 55 -2.28 -2.42 1.35
C LEU A 55 -3.60 -3.19 1.48
N THR A 56 -3.76 -4.32 0.79
CA THR A 56 -5.04 -5.06 0.71
C THR A 56 -5.52 -5.65 2.04
N ARG A 57 -4.65 -5.73 3.07
CA ARG A 57 -5.05 -6.11 4.43
C ARG A 57 -5.50 -4.93 5.30
N MET A 58 -5.22 -3.70 4.89
CA MET A 58 -5.76 -2.49 5.52
C MET A 58 -7.14 -2.20 4.94
N ASN A 59 -8.12 -3.05 5.23
CA ASN A 59 -9.43 -3.10 4.53
C ASN A 59 -10.64 -2.80 5.44
N ARG A 60 -10.43 -2.09 6.56
CA ARG A 60 -11.52 -1.75 7.48
C ARG A 60 -12.14 -0.40 7.14
N ILE A 61 -13.47 -0.34 7.26
CA ILE A 61 -14.21 0.92 7.43
C ILE A 61 -14.04 1.35 8.88
N LEU A 62 -13.60 2.58 9.10
CA LEU A 62 -13.32 3.15 10.42
C LEU A 62 -14.48 3.99 10.95
N GLU A 63 -15.19 4.68 10.06
CA GLU A 63 -16.31 5.56 10.38
C GLU A 63 -17.23 5.72 9.16
N ILE A 64 -18.52 5.83 9.39
CA ILE A 64 -19.52 6.24 8.41
C ILE A 64 -20.28 7.42 9.02
N ASP A 65 -20.22 8.57 8.36
CA ASP A 65 -20.94 9.78 8.74
C ASP A 65 -22.06 10.00 7.71
N GLU A 66 -23.26 9.57 8.08
CA GLU A 66 -24.44 9.64 7.20
C GLU A 66 -24.97 11.07 7.04
N GLU A 67 -24.76 11.94 8.03
CA GLU A 67 -25.20 13.35 7.97
C GLU A 67 -24.36 14.13 6.96
N ASN A 68 -23.05 13.90 6.96
CA ASN A 68 -22.11 14.58 6.06
C ASN A 68 -21.81 13.80 4.77
N LEU A 69 -22.39 12.59 4.60
CA LEU A 69 -22.17 11.70 3.45
C LEU A 69 -20.69 11.34 3.25
N THR A 70 -19.97 11.04 4.33
CA THR A 70 -18.54 10.67 4.28
C THR A 70 -18.24 9.33 4.92
N VAL A 71 -17.13 8.71 4.51
CA VAL A 71 -16.62 7.46 5.08
C VAL A 71 -15.13 7.62 5.34
N THR A 72 -14.71 7.34 6.58
CA THR A 72 -13.30 7.17 6.91
C THR A 72 -12.97 5.69 6.78
N ALA A 73 -12.04 5.34 5.89
CA ALA A 73 -11.69 3.95 5.62
C ALA A 73 -10.17 3.79 5.48
N GLN A 74 -9.70 2.57 5.72
CA GLN A 74 -8.32 2.21 5.40
C GLN A 74 -8.12 2.09 3.87
N ALA A 75 -6.88 2.31 3.42
CA ALA A 75 -6.54 2.44 1.99
C ALA A 75 -6.76 1.16 1.14
N GLY A 76 -6.91 0.00 1.76
CA GLY A 76 -7.14 -1.28 1.10
C GLY A 76 -8.60 -1.70 0.97
N VAL A 77 -9.56 -0.86 1.37
CA VAL A 77 -10.99 -1.12 1.14
C VAL A 77 -11.27 -1.18 -0.37
N VAL A 78 -12.04 -2.18 -0.79
CA VAL A 78 -12.44 -2.36 -2.21
C VAL A 78 -13.62 -1.43 -2.51
N THR A 79 -13.53 -0.73 -3.65
CA THR A 79 -14.54 0.23 -4.15
C THR A 79 -15.07 -0.19 -5.51
#